data_AF-A0A2P6S6X6-F1
#
_entry.id   AF-A0A2P6S6X6-F1
#
_cell.length_a   1.000
_cell.length_b   1.000
_cell.length_c   1.000
_cell.angle_alpha   90.00
_cell.angle_beta   90.00
_cell.angle_gamma   90.00
#
_symmetry.space_group_name_H-M   'P 1'
#
loop_
_entity.id
_entity.type
_entity.pdbx_description
1 polymer ?
#
loop_
_entity_poly.entity_id
_entity_poly.type
_entity_poly.pdbx_seq_one_letter_code
_entity_poly.pdbx_strand_id
1 'polypeptide(L)'
;MAFSVLHLLALYLIVQPFCVHAAQTANISLGLSLTASDNSLSWQSPSGEFAFGFRRIGDQDLFLLAIWFDKIPEKTLVWYANGDNPAPKGSKVELTKDGNFRLTGPRKEEIWPQPVISGVAYAAMLDSGNFVLANQNSAPLWQSFKDHTDTILPTQVLEIGEKLSSRKTASNYSKGKFQLQFKPAGTLELYPIALPTEFEYKAYYKSNTSDAADKLNSGYQLVFNESGHINVVLRNGNIVTLTNKTVSPSRDYYYRATLDFDGLFTLYGYPKKGAGHPGPLCGLSQKTFASPSIQLERRAAGHVDITVTADLMQTQGQFVNAFLAFLL
;
A
#
# COMPACT_ATOMS: atom_id res chain seq x y z
N MET A 1 -34.66 41.30 -19.34
CA MET A 1 -33.74 40.61 -20.28
C MET A 1 -32.25 40.73 -19.89
N ALA A 2 -31.82 41.66 -19.04
CA ALA A 2 -30.40 41.80 -18.66
C ALA A 2 -29.93 40.91 -17.47
N PHE A 3 -30.83 40.34 -16.67
CA PHE A 3 -30.47 39.52 -15.50
C PHE A 3 -30.09 38.06 -15.84
N SER A 4 -30.48 37.56 -17.03
CA SER A 4 -30.19 36.17 -17.45
C SER A 4 -28.76 36.00 -17.97
N VAL A 5 -28.16 37.07 -18.49
CA VAL A 5 -26.81 37.04 -19.07
C VAL A 5 -25.73 37.01 -17.98
N LEU A 6 -25.99 37.60 -16.80
CA LEU A 6 -25.03 37.61 -15.69
C LEU A 6 -24.86 36.22 -15.03
N HIS A 7 -25.91 35.39 -15.01
CA HIS A 7 -25.82 34.02 -14.49
C HIS A 7 -25.11 33.06 -15.46
N LEU A 8 -25.22 33.28 -16.77
CA LEU A 8 -24.47 32.52 -17.78
C LEU A 8 -22.97 32.85 -17.76
N LEU A 9 -22.59 34.10 -17.46
CA LEU A 9 -21.18 34.49 -17.25
C LEU A 9 -20.59 33.95 -15.93
N ALA A 10 -21.40 33.81 -14.88
CA ALA A 10 -20.96 33.21 -13.61
C ALA A 10 -20.69 31.70 -13.72
N LEU A 11 -21.43 30.98 -14.57
CA LEU A 11 -21.20 29.55 -14.82
C LEU A 11 -19.98 29.28 -15.72
N TYR A 12 -19.53 30.25 -16.53
CA TYR A 12 -18.36 30.10 -17.40
C TYR A 12 -17.03 30.23 -16.62
N LEU A 13 -17.05 30.82 -15.41
CA LEU A 13 -15.90 30.92 -14.51
C LEU A 13 -15.68 29.68 -13.63
N ILE A 14 -16.59 28.70 -13.66
CA ILE A 14 -16.48 27.43 -12.90
C ILE A 14 -15.89 26.29 -13.76
N VAL A 15 -15.67 26.53 -15.06
CA VAL A 15 -14.92 25.62 -15.93
C VAL A 15 -13.59 26.27 -16.32
N GLN A 16 -12.84 26.74 -15.32
CA GLN A 16 -11.39 26.76 -15.46
C GLN A 16 -10.97 25.30 -15.55
N PRO A 17 -10.27 24.84 -16.61
CA PRO A 17 -9.55 23.59 -16.51
C PRO A 17 -8.66 23.78 -15.28
N PHE A 18 -8.77 22.89 -14.29
CA PHE A 18 -7.71 22.79 -13.32
C PHE A 18 -6.45 22.73 -14.16
N CYS A 19 -5.62 23.76 -14.03
CA CYS A 19 -4.27 23.70 -14.51
C CYS A 19 -3.69 22.58 -13.66
N VAL A 20 -3.80 21.35 -14.17
CA VAL A 20 -2.94 20.26 -13.78
C VAL A 20 -1.59 20.92 -13.98
N HIS A 21 -0.98 21.34 -12.88
CA HIS A 21 0.44 21.54 -12.90
C HIS A 21 0.91 20.20 -13.43
N ALA A 22 1.33 20.16 -14.69
CA ALA A 22 2.21 19.14 -15.15
C ALA A 22 3.43 19.34 -14.25
N ALA A 23 3.36 18.76 -13.05
CA ALA A 23 4.52 18.39 -12.29
C ALA A 23 5.36 17.70 -13.34
N GLN A 24 6.45 18.35 -13.74
CA GLN A 24 7.36 17.76 -14.68
C GLN A 24 7.73 16.42 -14.07
N THR A 25 7.12 15.36 -14.59
CA THR A 25 7.42 14.01 -14.20
C THR A 25 8.93 13.90 -14.41
N ALA A 26 9.69 13.67 -13.34
CA ALA A 26 11.11 13.44 -13.46
C ALA A 26 11.29 12.07 -14.13
N ASN A 27 11.06 12.04 -15.45
CA ASN A 27 11.06 10.83 -16.25
C ASN A 27 12.46 10.23 -16.18
N ILE A 28 12.50 8.98 -15.77
CA ILE A 28 13.69 8.14 -15.77
C ILE A 28 13.84 7.64 -17.20
N SER A 29 14.78 8.23 -17.92
CA SER A 29 15.08 7.85 -19.30
C SER A 29 15.69 6.44 -19.39
N LEU A 30 15.56 5.84 -20.57
CA LEU A 30 16.22 4.58 -20.89
C LEU A 30 17.75 4.69 -20.73
N GLY A 31 18.37 3.62 -20.24
CA GLY A 31 19.79 3.54 -19.90
C GLY A 31 20.14 4.03 -18.49
N LEU A 32 19.19 4.55 -17.73
CA LEU A 32 19.42 4.96 -16.34
C LEU A 32 19.37 3.77 -15.38
N SER A 33 20.13 3.91 -14.30
CA SER A 33 20.24 2.87 -13.28
C SER A 33 20.59 3.44 -11.91
N LEU A 34 20.27 2.66 -10.87
CA LEU A 34 20.73 2.87 -9.50
C LEU A 34 21.56 1.66 -9.08
N THR A 35 22.52 1.88 -8.19
CA THR A 35 23.37 0.83 -7.62
C THR A 35 23.18 0.77 -6.12
N ALA A 36 23.04 -0.43 -5.58
CA ALA A 36 22.91 -0.70 -4.15
C ALA A 36 24.23 -0.35 -3.43
N SER A 37 24.20 0.68 -2.61
CA SER A 37 25.34 1.14 -1.80
C SER A 37 24.84 1.93 -0.59
N ASP A 38 25.73 2.26 0.34
CA ASP A 38 25.35 2.96 1.58
C ASP A 38 24.80 4.37 1.31
N ASN A 39 25.24 5.00 0.22
CA ASN A 39 24.77 6.30 -0.27
C ASN A 39 24.02 6.15 -1.59
N SER A 40 23.21 5.10 -1.73
CA SER A 40 22.46 4.85 -2.96
C SER A 40 21.58 6.06 -3.31
N LEU A 41 21.73 6.55 -4.53
CA LEU A 41 20.79 7.51 -5.11
C LEU A 41 19.39 6.89 -5.22
N SER A 42 18.39 7.75 -5.31
CA SER A 42 16.98 7.35 -5.49
C SER A 42 16.33 8.19 -6.57
N TRP A 43 15.33 7.61 -7.24
CA TRP A 43 14.43 8.36 -8.12
C TRP A 43 13.27 8.90 -7.30
N GLN A 44 13.23 10.22 -7.14
CA GLN A 44 12.21 10.90 -6.34
C GLN A 44 10.98 11.24 -7.19
N SER A 45 9.81 11.28 -6.55
CA SER A 45 8.63 11.86 -7.16
C SER A 45 8.79 13.38 -7.30
N PRO A 46 8.08 14.06 -8.21
CA PRO A 46 8.22 15.51 -8.42
C PRO A 46 8.04 16.36 -7.14
N SER A 47 7.13 15.95 -6.25
CA SER A 47 6.94 16.63 -4.95
C SER A 47 8.00 16.29 -3.89
N GLY A 48 8.82 15.27 -4.14
CA GLY A 48 9.75 14.67 -3.18
C GLY A 48 9.05 13.96 -2.02
N GLU A 49 7.75 13.66 -2.11
CA GLU A 49 7.00 12.96 -1.06
C GLU A 49 7.36 11.46 -1.04
N PHE A 50 7.66 10.90 -2.22
CA PHE A 50 8.05 9.50 -2.39
C PHE A 50 9.40 9.38 -3.09
N ALA A 51 10.08 8.28 -2.84
CA ALA A 51 11.28 7.91 -3.58
C ALA A 51 11.33 6.40 -3.82
N PHE A 52 11.96 6.04 -4.94
CA PHE A 52 12.22 4.67 -5.38
C PHE A 52 13.72 4.42 -5.44
N GLY A 53 14.19 3.28 -4.93
CA GLY A 53 15.60 2.92 -4.98
C GLY A 53 15.96 1.83 -3.98
N PHE A 54 17.24 1.77 -3.61
CA PHE A 54 17.74 0.76 -2.68
C PHE A 54 17.65 1.23 -1.23
N ARG A 55 17.20 0.33 -0.34
CA ARG A 55 17.20 0.52 1.12
C ARG A 55 17.86 -0.68 1.78
N ARG A 56 18.88 -0.42 2.59
CA ARG A 56 19.57 -1.45 3.37
C ARG A 56 18.60 -2.09 4.36
N ILE A 57 18.70 -3.41 4.53
CA ILE A 57 17.93 -4.15 5.52
C ILE A 57 18.83 -4.80 6.56
N GLY A 58 18.55 -4.53 7.83
CA GLY A 58 19.34 -5.02 8.95
C GLY A 58 20.80 -4.56 8.92
N ASP A 59 21.66 -5.33 9.59
CA ASP A 59 23.09 -5.03 9.73
C ASP A 59 23.96 -5.62 8.63
N GLN A 60 23.36 -6.39 7.72
CA GLN A 60 24.04 -7.01 6.58
C GLN A 60 24.06 -6.06 5.37
N ASP A 61 25.02 -6.27 4.46
CA ASP A 61 25.11 -5.52 3.20
C ASP A 61 24.10 -6.04 2.15
N LEU A 62 22.85 -6.12 2.58
CA LEU A 62 21.68 -6.54 1.80
C LEU A 62 20.70 -5.38 1.66
N PHE A 63 20.07 -5.31 0.48
CA PHE A 63 19.25 -4.18 0.07
C PHE A 63 17.93 -4.65 -0.54
N LEU A 64 16.86 -3.93 -0.22
CA LEU A 64 15.60 -4.01 -0.94
C LEU A 64 15.54 -2.91 -1.99
N LEU A 65 15.07 -3.26 -3.17
CA LEU A 65 14.53 -2.32 -4.12
C LEU A 65 13.10 -1.96 -3.66
N ALA A 66 12.88 -0.72 -3.27
CA ALA A 66 11.70 -0.31 -2.51
C ALA A 66 11.20 1.09 -2.88
N ILE A 67 9.98 1.37 -2.44
CA ILE A 67 9.37 2.71 -2.40
C ILE A 67 9.18 3.10 -0.94
N TRP A 68 9.45 4.36 -0.60
CA TRP A 68 9.24 4.89 0.75
C TRP A 68 8.73 6.33 0.74
N PHE A 69 8.16 6.76 1.86
CA PHE A 69 7.90 8.17 2.13
C PHE A 69 9.21 8.91 2.39
N ASP A 70 9.61 9.80 1.49
CA ASP A 70 10.94 10.40 1.53
C ASP A 70 11.04 11.57 2.51
N LYS A 71 9.93 12.22 2.85
CA LYS A 71 9.90 13.29 3.87
C LYS A 71 9.73 12.79 5.30
N ILE A 72 9.50 11.49 5.49
CA ILE A 72 9.48 10.87 6.82
C ILE A 72 10.92 10.48 7.19
N PRO A 73 11.45 10.92 8.36
CA PRO A 73 12.85 10.65 8.76
C PRO A 73 13.24 9.17 8.71
N GLU A 74 12.34 8.28 9.12
CA GLU A 74 12.55 6.84 9.18
C GLU A 74 12.55 6.18 7.79
N LYS A 75 12.16 6.92 6.74
CA LYS A 75 12.04 6.42 5.35
C LYS A 75 11.15 5.15 5.29
N THR A 76 9.97 5.26 5.89
CA THR A 76 8.99 4.17 5.99
C THR A 76 8.69 3.56 4.61
N LEU A 77 9.00 2.28 4.45
CA LEU A 77 8.74 1.53 3.22
C LEU A 77 7.24 1.31 3.02
N VAL A 78 6.80 1.38 1.77
CA VAL A 78 5.40 1.21 1.35
C VAL A 78 5.24 0.21 0.20
N TRP A 79 6.35 -0.21 -0.40
CA TRP A 79 6.42 -1.25 -1.44
C TRP A 79 7.85 -1.77 -1.55
N TYR A 80 8.04 -3.03 -1.97
CA TYR A 80 9.35 -3.63 -2.22
C TYR A 80 9.28 -4.77 -3.24
N ALA A 81 10.33 -4.94 -4.04
CA ALA A 81 10.35 -5.89 -5.16
C ALA A 81 10.88 -7.28 -4.77
N ASN A 82 11.95 -7.30 -3.97
CA ASN A 82 12.83 -8.46 -3.81
C ASN A 82 12.92 -8.93 -2.35
N GLY A 83 11.78 -8.97 -1.66
CA GLY A 83 11.70 -9.38 -0.25
C GLY A 83 12.22 -10.81 0.00
N ASP A 84 11.94 -11.74 -0.92
CA ASP A 84 12.38 -13.13 -0.85
C ASP A 84 13.84 -13.34 -1.26
N ASN A 85 14.42 -12.40 -2.03
CA ASN A 85 15.80 -12.45 -2.51
C ASN A 85 16.47 -11.06 -2.37
N PRO A 86 16.83 -10.64 -1.15
CA PRO A 86 17.47 -9.34 -0.94
C PRO A 86 18.78 -9.20 -1.74
N ALA A 87 18.99 -8.01 -2.28
CA ALA A 87 20.08 -7.75 -3.22
C ALA A 87 21.38 -7.44 -2.47
N PRO A 88 22.52 -8.09 -2.78
CA PRO A 88 23.80 -7.72 -2.20
C PRO A 88 24.26 -6.34 -2.65
N LYS A 89 25.16 -5.72 -1.88
CA LYS A 89 25.84 -4.47 -2.27
C LYS A 89 26.46 -4.57 -3.67
N GLY A 90 26.33 -3.51 -4.47
CA GLY A 90 26.76 -3.49 -5.87
C GLY A 90 25.72 -4.02 -6.87
N SER A 91 24.57 -4.52 -6.41
CA SER A 91 23.43 -4.84 -7.28
C SER A 91 22.91 -3.59 -7.99
N LYS A 92 22.35 -3.76 -9.19
CA LYS A 92 21.92 -2.68 -10.06
C LYS A 92 20.46 -2.87 -10.48
N VAL A 93 19.64 -1.84 -10.28
CA VAL A 93 18.33 -1.71 -10.95
C VAL A 93 18.51 -0.80 -12.15
N GLU A 94 18.04 -1.25 -13.31
CA GLU A 94 18.26 -0.55 -14.57
C GLU A 94 16.99 -0.58 -15.42
N LEU A 95 16.66 0.58 -15.98
CA LEU A 95 15.79 0.68 -17.14
C LEU A 95 16.70 0.69 -18.37
N THR A 96 16.85 -0.46 -19.02
CA THR A 96 17.79 -0.62 -20.14
C THR A 96 17.42 0.22 -21.36
N LYS A 97 18.36 0.38 -22.29
CA LYS A 97 18.11 1.06 -23.58
C LYS A 97 17.02 0.38 -24.42
N ASP A 98 16.80 -0.91 -24.21
CA ASP A 98 15.80 -1.71 -24.91
C ASP A 98 14.44 -1.71 -24.18
N GLY A 99 14.26 -0.90 -23.14
CA GLY A 99 13.00 -0.77 -22.40
C GLY A 99 12.77 -1.81 -21.30
N ASN A 100 13.71 -2.74 -21.09
CA ASN A 100 13.60 -3.72 -20.00
C ASN A 100 13.91 -3.11 -18.64
N PHE A 101 13.05 -3.36 -17.66
CA PHE A 101 13.28 -3.00 -16.25
C PHE A 101 13.74 -4.23 -15.47
N ARG A 102 14.94 -4.18 -14.87
CA ARG A 102 15.55 -5.37 -14.28
C ARG A 102 16.42 -5.03 -13.08
N LEU A 103 16.38 -5.90 -12.08
CA LEU A 103 17.26 -5.90 -10.92
C LEU A 103 18.24 -7.06 -11.02
N THR A 104 19.53 -6.73 -11.06
CA THR A 104 20.63 -7.70 -11.20
C THR A 104 21.64 -7.57 -10.08
N GLY A 105 22.29 -8.69 -9.74
CA GLY A 105 23.38 -8.73 -8.78
C GLY A 105 24.72 -8.27 -9.38
N PRO A 106 25.77 -8.17 -8.55
CA PRO A 106 27.10 -7.71 -8.98
C PRO A 106 27.73 -8.56 -10.09
N ARG A 107 27.34 -9.83 -10.22
CA ARG A 107 27.80 -10.76 -11.26
C ARG A 107 26.80 -10.89 -12.41
N LYS A 108 25.84 -9.97 -12.49
CA LYS A 108 24.75 -9.92 -13.48
C LYS A 108 23.74 -11.08 -13.36
N GLU A 109 23.70 -11.74 -12.20
CA GLU A 109 22.61 -12.67 -11.89
C GLU A 109 21.29 -11.90 -11.76
N GLU A 110 20.19 -12.46 -12.24
CA GLU A 110 18.88 -11.83 -12.12
C GLU A 110 18.31 -12.07 -10.72
N ILE A 111 17.98 -10.99 -9.99
CA ILE A 111 17.50 -11.06 -8.60
C ILE A 111 15.98 -10.96 -8.56
N TRP A 112 15.42 -10.05 -9.35
CA TRP A 112 13.98 -9.86 -9.51
C TRP A 112 13.66 -9.76 -11.00
N PRO A 113 13.24 -10.87 -11.61
CA PRO A 113 12.85 -10.90 -13.02
C PRO A 113 11.50 -10.20 -13.20
N GLN A 114 11.40 -9.39 -14.24
CA GLN A 114 10.13 -8.85 -14.72
C GLN A 114 9.87 -9.36 -16.14
N PRO A 115 8.59 -9.56 -16.52
CA PRO A 115 8.25 -9.85 -17.91
C PRO A 115 8.85 -8.80 -18.84
N VAL A 116 9.26 -9.22 -20.04
CA VAL A 116 9.66 -8.27 -21.08
C VAL A 116 8.43 -7.50 -21.53
N ILE A 117 8.43 -6.19 -21.31
CA ILE A 117 7.34 -5.29 -21.67
C ILE A 117 7.75 -4.51 -22.91
N SER A 118 7.00 -4.69 -23.99
CA SER A 118 7.25 -3.98 -25.24
C SER A 118 6.79 -2.52 -25.16
N GLY A 119 7.57 -1.61 -25.75
CA GLY A 119 7.19 -0.21 -25.92
C GLY A 119 7.40 0.70 -24.71
N VAL A 120 8.13 0.26 -23.67
CA VAL A 120 8.54 1.12 -22.56
C VAL A 120 9.46 2.23 -23.08
N ALA A 121 9.10 3.48 -22.79
CA ALA A 121 9.84 4.67 -23.19
C ALA A 121 10.54 5.37 -22.01
N TYR A 122 9.94 5.29 -20.81
CA TYR A 122 10.51 5.85 -19.59
C TYR A 122 9.88 5.17 -18.36
N ALA A 123 10.49 5.41 -17.19
CA ALA A 123 9.88 5.13 -15.90
C ALA A 123 9.62 6.43 -15.14
N ALA A 124 8.73 6.40 -14.15
CA ALA A 124 8.46 7.57 -13.30
C ALA A 124 8.02 7.15 -11.89
N MET A 125 8.49 7.90 -10.90
CA MET A 125 7.96 7.86 -9.54
C MET A 125 6.86 8.92 -9.43
N LEU A 126 5.60 8.53 -9.29
CA LEU A 126 4.48 9.47 -9.20
C LEU A 126 4.27 9.96 -7.77
N ASP A 127 3.65 11.13 -7.61
CA ASP A 127 3.31 11.72 -6.31
C ASP A 127 2.22 10.95 -5.55
N SER A 128 1.55 9.99 -6.21
CA SER A 128 0.66 9.03 -5.55
C SER A 128 1.43 7.93 -4.79
N GLY A 129 2.73 7.77 -5.05
CA GLY A 129 3.50 6.61 -4.59
C GLY A 129 3.51 5.44 -5.58
N ASN A 130 2.90 5.60 -6.75
CA ASN A 130 2.93 4.60 -7.82
C ASN A 130 4.19 4.77 -8.68
N PHE A 131 5.03 3.74 -8.75
CA PHE A 131 6.14 3.68 -9.70
C PHE A 131 5.64 3.04 -11.00
N VAL A 132 5.84 3.72 -12.12
CA VAL A 132 5.28 3.30 -13.40
C VAL A 132 6.35 3.14 -14.47
N LEU A 133 6.17 2.16 -15.34
CA LEU A 133 6.82 2.08 -16.65
C LEU A 133 5.79 2.51 -17.69
N ALA A 134 6.12 3.46 -18.56
CA ALA A 134 5.17 4.05 -19.49
C ALA A 134 5.69 4.07 -20.93
N ASN A 135 4.76 4.06 -21.88
CA ASN A 135 5.07 4.22 -23.31
C ASN A 135 5.20 5.71 -23.70
N GLN A 136 5.49 5.97 -24.98
CA GLN A 136 5.65 7.34 -25.51
C GLN A 136 4.37 8.20 -25.36
N ASN A 137 3.20 7.57 -25.33
CA ASN A 137 1.91 8.24 -25.13
C ASN A 137 1.57 8.41 -23.64
N SER A 138 2.52 8.13 -22.74
CA SER A 138 2.33 8.16 -21.28
C SER A 138 1.27 7.20 -20.75
N ALA A 139 0.92 6.17 -21.52
CA ALA A 139 0.08 5.09 -21.02
C ALA A 139 0.94 4.16 -20.13
N PRO A 140 0.46 3.81 -18.92
CA PRO A 140 1.19 2.91 -18.04
C PRO A 140 1.17 1.50 -18.60
N LEU A 141 2.35 0.89 -18.73
CA LEU A 141 2.55 -0.50 -19.15
C LEU A 141 2.78 -1.42 -17.95
N TRP A 142 3.33 -0.89 -16.86
CA TRP A 142 3.49 -1.56 -15.57
C TRP A 142 3.38 -0.55 -14.44
N GLN A 143 2.86 -0.98 -13.30
CA GLN A 143 2.60 -0.13 -12.14
C GLN A 143 2.88 -0.92 -10.86
N SER A 144 3.63 -0.34 -9.92
CA SER A 144 3.87 -0.95 -8.61
C SER A 144 2.57 -1.16 -7.83
N PHE A 145 1.56 -0.32 -8.07
CA PHE A 145 0.23 -0.44 -7.47
C PHE A 145 -0.55 -1.69 -7.90
N LYS A 146 -0.12 -2.38 -8.95
CA LYS A 146 -0.69 -3.65 -9.41
C LYS A 146 0.15 -4.87 -8.99
N ASP A 147 1.33 -4.64 -8.43
CA ASP A 147 2.20 -5.68 -7.89
C ASP A 147 2.25 -5.55 -6.36
N HIS A 148 1.16 -5.95 -5.72
CA HIS A 148 0.92 -5.68 -4.30
C HIS A 148 1.87 -6.44 -3.37
N THR A 149 2.28 -5.79 -2.27
CA THR A 149 3.13 -6.41 -1.23
C THR A 149 2.35 -6.57 0.08
N ASP A 150 2.78 -5.94 1.16
CA ASP A 150 2.08 -5.92 2.45
C ASP A 150 1.25 -4.65 2.65
N THR A 151 1.38 -3.66 1.76
CA THR A 151 0.85 -2.30 1.97
C THR A 151 0.01 -1.82 0.79
N ILE A 152 -1.06 -1.09 1.11
CA ILE A 152 -1.87 -0.31 0.16
C ILE A 152 -1.81 1.18 0.55
N LEU A 153 -1.73 2.05 -0.46
CA LEU A 153 -1.67 3.51 -0.32
C LEU A 153 -2.97 4.19 -0.75
N PRO A 154 -3.21 5.45 -0.36
CA PRO A 154 -4.29 6.24 -0.92
C PRO A 154 -4.22 6.25 -2.45
N THR A 155 -5.38 6.27 -3.12
CA THR A 155 -5.60 6.10 -4.56
C THR A 155 -5.45 4.67 -5.10
N GLN A 156 -4.95 3.73 -4.30
CA GLN A 156 -4.77 2.35 -4.74
C GLN A 156 -6.06 1.52 -4.54
N VAL A 157 -6.22 0.53 -5.41
CA VAL A 157 -7.36 -0.38 -5.47
C VAL A 157 -6.86 -1.81 -5.39
N LEU A 158 -7.54 -2.64 -4.59
CA LEU A 158 -7.37 -4.09 -4.57
C LEU A 158 -8.61 -4.74 -5.19
N GLU A 159 -8.46 -5.30 -6.38
CA GLU A 159 -9.55 -5.92 -7.15
C GLU A 159 -9.84 -7.35 -6.69
N ILE A 160 -10.98 -7.92 -7.13
CA ILE A 160 -11.28 -9.35 -6.93
C ILE A 160 -10.10 -10.21 -7.39
N GLY A 161 -9.69 -11.13 -6.52
CA GLY A 161 -8.60 -12.07 -6.74
C GLY A 161 -7.24 -11.54 -6.29
N GLU A 162 -7.06 -10.21 -6.24
CA GLU A 162 -5.82 -9.59 -5.76
C GLU A 162 -5.70 -9.72 -4.23
N LYS A 163 -4.45 -9.77 -3.76
CA LYS A 163 -4.14 -9.95 -2.34
C LYS A 163 -2.92 -9.16 -1.89
N LEU A 164 -2.91 -8.78 -0.62
CA LEU A 164 -1.70 -8.40 0.12
C LEU A 164 -1.18 -9.62 0.87
N SER A 165 0.14 -9.73 1.00
CA SER A 165 0.78 -10.73 1.87
C SER A 165 1.62 -10.02 2.92
N SER A 166 1.45 -10.38 4.19
CA SER A 166 2.32 -9.89 5.26
C SER A 166 3.77 -10.21 4.96
N ARG A 167 4.71 -9.42 5.48
CA ARG A 167 6.11 -9.85 5.61
C ARG A 167 6.28 -10.90 6.71
N LYS A 168 7.37 -11.67 6.67
CA LYS A 168 7.62 -12.78 7.60
C LYS A 168 7.85 -12.34 9.04
N THR A 169 8.59 -11.25 9.24
CA THR A 169 8.80 -10.62 10.56
C THR A 169 9.03 -9.12 10.36
N ALA A 170 9.15 -8.34 11.45
CA ALA A 170 9.44 -6.90 11.37
C ALA A 170 10.66 -6.56 10.48
N SER A 171 11.72 -7.37 10.52
CA SER A 171 12.98 -7.16 9.79
C SER A 171 13.18 -8.10 8.59
N ASN A 172 12.28 -9.06 8.38
CA ASN A 172 12.37 -10.01 7.26
C ASN A 172 11.19 -9.79 6.30
N TYR A 173 11.52 -9.23 5.13
CA TYR A 173 10.59 -8.85 4.07
C TYR A 173 10.20 -10.00 3.13
N SER A 174 10.67 -11.23 3.37
CA SER A 174 10.15 -12.39 2.67
C SER A 174 8.68 -12.61 3.00
N LYS A 175 7.98 -13.35 2.13
CA LYS A 175 6.56 -13.65 2.28
C LYS A 175 6.25 -14.28 3.65
N GLY A 176 5.32 -13.66 4.36
CA GLY A 176 4.81 -14.09 5.66
C GLY A 176 3.56 -14.98 5.54
N LYS A 177 2.98 -15.27 6.71
CA LYS A 177 1.91 -16.27 6.85
C LYS A 177 0.49 -15.69 6.79
N PHE A 178 0.31 -14.39 6.61
CA PHE A 178 -1.02 -13.77 6.59
C PHE A 178 -1.30 -13.13 5.24
N GLN A 179 -2.55 -13.25 4.79
CA GLN A 179 -3.02 -12.64 3.54
C GLN A 179 -4.32 -11.87 3.78
N LEU A 180 -4.42 -10.74 3.08
CA LEU A 180 -5.66 -10.00 2.86
C LEU A 180 -6.04 -10.22 1.40
N GLN A 181 -7.17 -10.83 1.11
CA GLN A 181 -7.60 -11.06 -0.29
C GLN A 181 -9.02 -10.59 -0.51
N PHE A 182 -9.26 -9.96 -1.65
CA PHE A 182 -10.62 -9.71 -2.11
C PHE A 182 -11.17 -10.95 -2.82
N LYS A 183 -12.03 -11.72 -2.16
CA LYS A 183 -12.51 -13.01 -2.69
C LYS A 183 -13.53 -12.80 -3.82
N PRO A 184 -13.61 -13.72 -4.80
CA PRO A 184 -14.62 -13.68 -5.88
C PRO A 184 -16.08 -13.62 -5.40
N ALA A 185 -16.36 -14.16 -4.22
CA ALA A 185 -17.66 -14.09 -3.55
C ALA A 185 -18.07 -12.65 -3.15
N GLY A 186 -17.17 -11.67 -3.27
CA GLY A 186 -17.44 -10.27 -3.01
C GLY A 186 -17.18 -9.82 -1.58
N THR A 187 -16.37 -10.59 -0.84
CA THR A 187 -15.95 -10.23 0.52
C THR A 187 -14.44 -10.14 0.60
N LEU A 188 -13.96 -9.15 1.35
CA LEU A 188 -12.57 -9.00 1.72
C LEU A 188 -12.30 -9.87 2.96
N GLU A 189 -11.30 -10.73 2.90
CA GLU A 189 -10.98 -11.68 3.97
C GLU A 189 -9.53 -11.54 4.42
N LEU A 190 -9.31 -11.71 5.73
CA LEU A 190 -8.00 -11.90 6.33
C LEU A 190 -7.87 -13.32 6.86
N TYR A 191 -6.82 -14.02 6.45
CA TYR A 191 -6.60 -15.42 6.80
C TYR A 191 -5.11 -15.77 6.89
N PRO A 192 -4.75 -16.82 7.66
CA PRO A 192 -3.41 -17.39 7.63
C PRO A 192 -3.24 -18.38 6.47
N ILE A 193 -2.01 -18.56 6.02
CA ILE A 193 -1.59 -19.59 5.06
C ILE A 193 -0.46 -20.46 5.64
N ALA A 194 -0.40 -21.72 5.23
CA ALA A 194 0.77 -22.56 5.46
C ALA A 194 1.86 -22.21 4.45
N LEU A 195 3.12 -22.14 4.89
CA LEU A 195 4.27 -22.03 4.00
C LEU A 195 5.07 -23.34 4.03
N PRO A 196 5.57 -23.84 2.89
CA PRO A 196 5.53 -23.24 1.56
C PRO A 196 4.31 -23.62 0.71
N THR A 197 3.37 -24.44 1.21
CA THR A 197 2.27 -25.00 0.41
C THR A 197 1.20 -23.98 -0.01
N GLU A 198 1.18 -22.81 0.63
CA GLU A 198 0.15 -21.77 0.50
C GLU A 198 -1.27 -22.27 0.81
N PHE A 199 -1.39 -23.35 1.61
CA PHE A 199 -2.69 -23.84 2.04
C PHE A 199 -3.39 -22.77 2.89
N GLU A 200 -4.57 -22.36 2.45
CA GLU A 200 -5.40 -21.36 3.11
C GLU A 200 -6.13 -21.92 4.33
N TYR A 201 -5.94 -21.30 5.49
CA TYR A 201 -6.71 -21.60 6.69
C TYR A 201 -7.95 -20.72 6.80
N LYS A 202 -8.82 -21.04 7.75
CA LYS A 202 -10.05 -20.29 8.01
C LYS A 202 -9.75 -18.80 8.27
N ALA A 203 -10.45 -17.93 7.56
CA ALA A 203 -10.40 -16.49 7.78
C ALA A 203 -10.84 -16.11 9.19
N TYR A 204 -10.07 -15.22 9.83
CA TYR A 204 -10.38 -14.65 11.15
C TYR A 204 -11.11 -13.31 11.04
N TYR A 205 -11.13 -12.68 9.86
CA TYR A 205 -11.93 -11.51 9.56
C TYR A 205 -12.53 -11.59 8.16
N LYS A 206 -13.76 -11.09 8.02
CA LYS A 206 -14.49 -10.91 6.78
C LYS A 206 -15.19 -9.56 6.78
N SER A 207 -15.22 -8.88 5.64
CA SER A 207 -15.94 -7.61 5.48
C SER A 207 -17.47 -7.76 5.54
N ASN A 208 -17.99 -8.99 5.40
CA ASN A 208 -19.43 -9.27 5.29
C ASN A 208 -20.12 -8.49 4.16
N THR A 209 -19.40 -8.28 3.05
CA THR A 209 -19.90 -7.58 1.86
C THR A 209 -20.30 -8.55 0.74
N SER A 210 -20.54 -9.81 1.05
CA SER A 210 -21.05 -10.81 0.11
C SER A 210 -22.54 -11.06 0.35
N ASP A 211 -23.33 -11.05 -0.71
CA ASP A 211 -24.77 -11.32 -0.71
C ASP A 211 -25.06 -12.42 -1.74
N ALA A 212 -25.49 -13.58 -1.24
CA ALA A 212 -25.79 -14.75 -2.06
C ALA A 212 -27.16 -14.66 -2.74
N ALA A 213 -28.09 -13.86 -2.20
CA ALA A 213 -29.42 -13.65 -2.76
C ALA A 213 -29.37 -12.66 -3.92
N ASP A 214 -28.55 -11.61 -3.80
CA ASP A 214 -28.31 -10.63 -4.86
C ASP A 214 -26.82 -10.27 -5.01
N LYS A 215 -26.22 -10.78 -6.09
CA LYS A 215 -24.81 -10.53 -6.40
C LYS A 215 -24.49 -9.05 -6.66
N LEU A 216 -25.47 -8.21 -6.99
CA LEU A 216 -25.25 -6.77 -7.15
C LEU A 216 -24.94 -6.09 -5.81
N ASN A 217 -25.40 -6.63 -4.69
CA ASN A 217 -25.08 -6.16 -3.34
C ASN A 217 -23.73 -6.67 -2.84
N SER A 218 -23.02 -7.46 -3.65
CA SER A 218 -21.71 -7.99 -3.27
C SER A 218 -20.58 -7.03 -3.67
N GLY A 219 -19.52 -6.97 -2.86
CA GLY A 219 -18.31 -6.20 -3.13
C GLY A 219 -17.58 -6.65 -4.39
N TYR A 220 -16.81 -5.75 -5.02
CA TYR A 220 -15.91 -6.12 -6.13
C TYR A 220 -14.52 -5.51 -6.07
N GLN A 221 -14.30 -4.51 -5.23
CA GLN A 221 -12.97 -3.94 -5.01
C GLN A 221 -12.87 -3.26 -3.66
N LEU A 222 -11.67 -3.25 -3.10
CA LEU A 222 -11.27 -2.39 -1.99
C LEU A 222 -10.66 -1.13 -2.58
N VAL A 223 -11.10 0.05 -2.12
CA VAL A 223 -10.54 1.35 -2.50
C VAL A 223 -10.01 2.02 -1.25
N PHE A 224 -8.72 2.38 -1.27
CA PHE A 224 -8.16 3.28 -0.29
C PHE A 224 -8.16 4.69 -0.89
N ASN A 225 -9.08 5.55 -0.47
CA ASN A 225 -9.27 6.85 -1.11
C ASN A 225 -8.34 7.94 -0.54
N GLU A 226 -8.24 9.06 -1.26
CA GLU A 226 -7.45 10.23 -0.86
C GLU A 226 -7.93 10.87 0.44
N SER A 227 -9.15 10.62 0.90
CA SER A 227 -9.63 11.11 2.19
C SER A 227 -9.14 10.25 3.38
N GLY A 228 -8.36 9.19 3.13
CA GLY A 228 -7.86 8.30 4.16
C GLY A 228 -8.84 7.18 4.54
N HIS A 229 -9.95 7.01 3.80
CA HIS A 229 -10.93 5.96 4.05
C HIS A 229 -10.63 4.72 3.22
N ILE A 230 -10.76 3.56 3.88
CA ILE A 230 -10.71 2.24 3.24
C ILE A 230 -12.13 1.76 3.07
N ASN A 231 -12.53 1.54 1.82
CA ASN A 231 -13.90 1.29 1.42
C ASN A 231 -14.01 0.02 0.58
N VAL A 232 -15.08 -0.74 0.74
CA VAL A 232 -15.48 -1.76 -0.23
C VAL A 232 -16.53 -1.15 -1.15
N VAL A 233 -16.30 -1.21 -2.46
CA VAL A 233 -17.29 -0.79 -3.46
C VAL A 233 -18.10 -2.02 -3.88
N LEU A 234 -19.42 -1.91 -3.79
CA LEU A 234 -20.39 -2.93 -4.20
C LEU A 234 -20.71 -2.82 -5.69
N ARG A 235 -21.14 -3.92 -6.32
CA ARG A 235 -21.44 -3.96 -7.77
C ARG A 235 -22.61 -3.07 -8.18
N ASN A 236 -23.52 -2.76 -7.27
CA ASN A 236 -24.60 -1.79 -7.44
C ASN A 236 -24.14 -0.32 -7.32
N GLY A 237 -22.85 -0.06 -7.05
CA GLY A 237 -22.28 1.28 -6.88
C GLY A 237 -22.29 1.80 -5.45
N ASN A 238 -22.93 1.10 -4.50
CA ASN A 238 -22.91 1.49 -3.09
C ASN A 238 -21.52 1.27 -2.47
N ILE A 239 -21.24 2.01 -1.39
CA ILE A 239 -19.94 2.00 -0.71
C ILE A 239 -20.13 1.55 0.74
N VAL A 240 -19.33 0.58 1.17
CA VAL A 240 -19.23 0.13 2.56
C VAL A 240 -17.89 0.58 3.13
N THR A 241 -17.90 1.58 4.01
CA THR A 241 -16.69 2.10 4.64
C THR A 241 -16.24 1.19 5.78
N LEU A 242 -15.01 0.69 5.72
CA LEU A 242 -14.44 -0.16 6.77
C LEU A 242 -13.84 0.69 7.91
N THR A 243 -13.47 1.95 7.65
CA THR A 243 -12.92 2.86 8.67
C THR A 243 -14.01 3.46 9.56
N ASN A 244 -14.26 2.87 10.73
CA ASN A 244 -15.12 3.41 11.80
C ASN A 244 -14.50 4.62 12.57
N LYS A 245 -14.49 5.85 12.02
CA LYS A 245 -14.29 7.19 12.64
C LYS A 245 -13.78 8.22 11.62
N THR A 246 -13.85 9.51 11.96
CA THR A 246 -13.28 10.63 11.19
C THR A 246 -11.76 10.46 11.01
N VAL A 247 -11.34 10.27 9.77
CA VAL A 247 -9.93 10.26 9.38
C VAL A 247 -9.56 11.69 8.97
N SER A 248 -8.42 12.21 9.43
CA SER A 248 -7.95 13.53 8.99
C SER A 248 -7.61 13.49 7.50
N PRO A 249 -7.79 14.57 6.73
CA PRO A 249 -7.49 14.57 5.30
C PRO A 249 -6.02 14.18 4.99
N SER A 250 -5.78 13.47 3.88
CA SER A 250 -4.42 13.04 3.46
C SER A 250 -3.47 14.20 3.12
N ARG A 251 -4.00 15.41 2.88
CA ARG A 251 -3.16 16.60 2.73
C ARG A 251 -2.37 16.91 4.00
N ASP A 252 -2.86 16.48 5.16
CA ASP A 252 -2.26 16.75 6.47
C ASP A 252 -1.45 15.54 6.99
N TYR A 253 -1.64 14.34 6.41
CA TYR A 253 -1.04 13.09 6.87
C TYR A 253 -0.56 12.20 5.72
N TYR A 254 0.60 11.57 5.88
CA TYR A 254 0.98 10.38 5.13
C TYR A 254 0.20 9.18 5.67
N TYR A 255 -0.70 8.64 4.85
CA TYR A 255 -1.42 7.42 5.18
C TYR A 255 -0.88 6.20 4.44
N ARG A 256 -0.88 5.06 5.13
CA ARG A 256 -0.70 3.73 4.54
C ARG A 256 -1.53 2.72 5.31
N ALA A 257 -2.01 1.68 4.64
CA ALA A 257 -2.61 0.55 5.33
C ALA A 257 -1.79 -0.71 5.04
N THR A 258 -1.30 -1.37 6.09
CA THR A 258 -0.32 -2.45 5.97
C THR A 258 -0.81 -3.68 6.70
N LEU A 259 -0.71 -4.85 6.07
CA LEU A 259 -0.87 -6.15 6.70
C LEU A 259 0.45 -6.51 7.39
N ASP A 260 0.48 -6.27 8.69
CA ASP A 260 1.67 -6.51 9.50
C ASP A 260 1.96 -8.01 9.67
N PHE A 261 3.19 -8.33 10.07
CA PHE A 261 3.68 -9.71 10.18
C PHE A 261 2.95 -10.55 11.24
N ASP A 262 2.20 -9.91 12.13
CA ASP A 262 1.36 -10.53 13.17
C ASP A 262 -0.09 -10.76 12.70
N GLY A 263 -0.40 -10.46 11.44
CA GLY A 263 -1.73 -10.65 10.85
C GLY A 263 -2.68 -9.49 11.08
N LEU A 264 -2.20 -8.37 11.64
CA LEU A 264 -3.03 -7.18 11.79
C LEU A 264 -2.97 -6.33 10.52
N PHE A 265 -4.12 -6.11 9.87
CA PHE A 265 -4.21 -5.08 8.84
C PHE A 265 -4.43 -3.74 9.51
N THR A 266 -3.50 -2.81 9.33
CA THR A 266 -3.42 -1.60 10.14
C THR A 266 -3.35 -0.36 9.26
N LEU A 267 -4.26 0.60 9.47
CA LEU A 267 -4.15 1.95 8.92
C LEU A 267 -3.24 2.79 9.82
N TYR A 268 -2.14 3.28 9.25
CA TYR A 268 -1.17 4.17 9.86
C TYR A 268 -1.29 5.58 9.28
N GLY A 269 -1.22 6.60 10.14
CA GLY A 269 -1.10 8.00 9.74
C GLY A 269 0.14 8.67 10.37
N TYR A 270 0.92 9.40 9.56
CA TYR A 270 2.04 10.23 10.02
C TYR A 270 1.82 11.70 9.62
N PRO A 271 1.86 12.67 10.54
CA PRO A 271 1.55 14.07 10.24
C PRO A 271 2.60 14.73 9.34
N LYS A 272 2.16 15.50 8.35
CA LYS A 272 3.05 16.32 7.50
C LYS A 272 3.50 17.57 8.27
N LYS A 273 4.77 18.01 8.07
CA LYS A 273 5.28 19.24 8.68
C LYS A 273 4.43 20.44 8.23
N GLY A 274 3.95 21.25 9.18
CA GLY A 274 3.09 22.41 8.91
C GLY A 274 1.60 22.19 9.18
N ALA A 275 1.18 20.97 9.56
CA ALA A 275 -0.17 20.70 10.05
C ALA A 275 -0.40 21.31 11.45
N GLY A 276 -0.60 22.63 11.51
CA GLY A 276 -1.38 23.36 12.52
C GLY A 276 -1.21 23.14 14.04
N HIS A 277 -0.22 22.40 14.53
CA HIS A 277 -0.02 22.15 15.97
C HIS A 277 1.41 22.48 16.43
N PRO A 278 1.58 23.30 17.49
CA PRO A 278 2.88 23.57 18.08
C PRO A 278 3.27 22.45 19.06
N GLY A 279 4.34 21.71 18.76
CA GLY A 279 4.97 20.76 19.67
C GLY A 279 5.09 19.32 19.12
N PRO A 280 6.04 18.51 19.61
CA PRO A 280 6.36 17.21 19.03
C PRO A 280 5.24 16.21 19.35
N LEU A 281 4.30 16.04 18.42
CA LEU A 281 3.32 14.96 18.46
C LEU A 281 3.93 13.74 17.76
N CYS A 282 4.66 12.93 18.53
CA CYS A 282 4.96 11.55 18.18
C CYS A 282 3.64 10.75 18.28
N GLY A 283 2.78 10.86 17.27
CA GLY A 283 1.45 10.27 17.28
C GLY A 283 1.14 9.59 15.96
N LEU A 284 1.46 8.29 15.86
CA LEU A 284 0.86 7.43 14.85
C LEU A 284 -0.62 7.24 15.23
N SER A 285 -1.56 7.68 14.39
CA SER A 285 -2.93 7.18 14.50
C SER A 285 -2.94 5.77 13.94
N GLN A 286 -3.14 4.77 14.80
CA GLN A 286 -3.15 3.36 14.45
C GLN A 286 -4.60 2.85 14.50
N LYS A 287 -5.06 2.24 13.41
CA LYS A 287 -6.33 1.53 13.40
C LYS A 287 -6.17 0.12 12.87
N THR A 288 -6.61 -0.85 13.66
CA THR A 288 -6.44 -2.26 13.37
C THR A 288 -7.74 -2.90 12.89
N PHE A 289 -7.68 -3.67 11.81
CA PHE A 289 -8.74 -4.54 11.35
C PHE A 289 -8.43 -5.96 11.84
N ALA A 290 -9.18 -6.41 12.83
CA ALA A 290 -9.10 -7.75 13.39
C ALA A 290 -10.51 -8.33 13.55
N SER A 291 -10.61 -9.59 13.97
CA SER A 291 -11.90 -10.24 14.26
C SER A 291 -12.78 -9.34 15.15
N PRO A 292 -14.11 -9.28 14.99
CA PRO A 292 -14.98 -8.45 15.83
C PRO A 292 -14.79 -8.66 17.34
N SER A 293 -14.33 -9.85 17.73
CA SER A 293 -14.04 -10.26 19.10
C SER A 293 -12.70 -9.74 19.66
N ILE A 294 -11.86 -9.10 18.85
CA ILE A 294 -10.52 -8.63 19.22
C ILE A 294 -10.32 -7.22 18.63
N GLN A 295 -10.51 -6.19 19.45
CA GLN A 295 -10.09 -4.83 19.13
C GLN A 295 -8.78 -4.55 19.88
N LEU A 296 -7.69 -4.28 19.14
CA LEU A 296 -6.38 -3.96 19.72
C LEU A 296 -6.04 -2.50 19.45
N GLU A 297 -5.86 -1.72 20.52
CA GLU A 297 -5.36 -0.35 20.48
C GLU A 297 -3.91 -0.34 20.96
N ARG A 298 -2.96 -0.03 20.07
CA ARG A 298 -1.54 0.13 20.44
C ARG A 298 -1.26 1.60 20.68
N ARG A 299 -0.78 1.94 21.89
CA ARG A 299 -0.18 3.27 22.13
C ARG A 299 1.30 3.26 21.75
N ALA A 300 1.79 4.42 21.32
CA ALA A 300 3.11 4.65 20.73
C ALA A 300 4.34 4.36 21.63
N ALA A 301 4.17 3.75 22.82
CA ALA A 301 5.26 3.48 23.75
C ALA A 301 5.17 2.06 24.31
N GLY A 302 5.62 1.07 23.52
CA GLY A 302 6.20 -0.21 23.98
C GLY A 302 5.38 -1.14 24.90
N HIS A 303 4.17 -0.77 25.31
CA HIS A 303 3.29 -1.58 26.15
C HIS A 303 2.02 -1.90 25.36
N VAL A 304 1.75 -3.21 25.24
CA VAL A 304 0.52 -3.72 24.64
C VAL A 304 -0.47 -3.93 25.77
N ASP A 305 -1.40 -3.00 25.96
CA ASP A 305 -2.58 -3.27 26.78
C ASP A 305 -3.60 -3.99 25.91
N ILE A 306 -3.76 -5.29 26.16
CA ILE A 306 -4.82 -6.10 25.54
C ILE A 306 -6.13 -5.77 26.27
N THR A 307 -6.93 -4.86 25.73
CA THR A 307 -8.31 -4.68 26.21
C THR A 307 -9.22 -5.63 25.46
N VAL A 308 -9.55 -6.76 26.09
CA VAL A 308 -10.59 -7.67 25.59
C VAL A 308 -11.95 -7.11 25.99
N THR A 309 -12.61 -6.35 25.11
CA THR A 309 -14.05 -6.11 25.26
C THR A 309 -14.79 -7.35 24.77
N ALA A 310 -15.10 -8.24 25.71
CA ALA A 310 -15.96 -9.39 25.48
C ALA A 310 -17.42 -8.91 25.42
N ASP A 311 -17.97 -8.72 24.22
CA ASP A 311 -19.43 -8.81 24.06
C ASP A 311 -19.80 -10.29 24.04
N LEU A 312 -20.25 -10.75 25.20
CA LEU A 312 -20.78 -12.09 25.45
C LEU A 312 -22.05 -12.31 24.62
N MET A 313 -21.93 -13.06 23.52
CA MET A 313 -23.02 -13.91 23.04
C MET A 313 -22.46 -15.29 22.66
N GLN A 314 -22.73 -16.22 23.60
CA GLN A 314 -22.70 -17.68 23.52
C GLN A 314 -22.08 -18.32 22.26
N THR A 315 -20.92 -18.97 22.44
CA THR A 315 -20.79 -20.44 22.31
C THR A 315 -19.41 -20.83 22.85
N GLN A 316 -19.41 -21.50 24.01
CA GLN A 316 -18.19 -21.95 24.66
C GLN A 316 -17.46 -23.00 23.81
N GLY A 317 -16.17 -22.76 23.55
CA GLY A 317 -15.28 -23.70 22.85
C GLY A 317 -14.22 -23.07 21.94
N GLN A 318 -14.40 -21.80 21.53
CA GLN A 318 -13.51 -21.16 20.52
C GLN A 318 -12.31 -20.38 21.08
N PHE A 319 -12.25 -20.10 22.39
CA PHE A 319 -11.22 -19.22 22.95
C PHE A 319 -9.83 -19.85 23.09
N VAL A 320 -9.72 -21.19 23.18
CA VAL A 320 -8.43 -21.85 23.43
C VAL A 320 -7.55 -21.93 22.18
N ASN A 321 -8.14 -22.03 20.98
CA ASN A 321 -7.38 -22.21 19.74
C ASN A 321 -6.86 -20.89 19.14
N ALA A 322 -7.55 -19.77 19.36
CA ALA A 322 -7.08 -18.46 18.91
C ALA A 322 -5.86 -17.97 19.71
N PHE A 323 -5.77 -18.33 20.99
CA PHE A 323 -4.63 -17.97 21.84
C PHE A 323 -3.38 -18.82 21.56
N LEU A 324 -3.55 -20.10 21.19
CA LEU A 324 -2.41 -20.95 20.80
C LEU A 324 -1.79 -20.56 19.45
N ALA A 325 -2.58 -20.07 18.49
CA ALA A 325 -2.08 -19.60 17.18
C ALA A 325 -1.27 -18.30 17.27
N PHE A 326 -1.37 -17.58 18.40
CA PHE A 326 -0.60 -16.36 18.67
C PHE A 326 0.76 -16.65 19.34
N LEU A 327 0.98 -17.88 19.83
CA LEU A 327 2.16 -18.29 20.60
C LEU A 327 3.08 -19.29 19.88
N LEU A 328 2.74 -19.72 18.65
CA LEU A 328 3.50 -20.68 17.83
C LEU A 328 3.79 -20.13 16.42
#